data_AF-A0A7C1DEU9-F1
#
_entry.id   AF-A0A7C1DEU9-F1
#
_cell.length_a   1.000
_cell.length_b   1.000
_cell.length_c   1.000
_cell.angle_alpha   90.00
_cell.angle_beta   90.00
_cell.angle_gamma   90.00
#
_symmetry.space_group_name_H-M   'P 1'
#
loop_
_entity.id
_entity.type
_entity.pdbx_description
1 polymer ?
#
loop_
_entity_poly.entity_id
_entity_poly.type
_entity_poly.pdbx_seq_one_letter_code
_entity_poly.pdbx_strand_id
1 'polypeptide(L)'
;MDKAAAKENLKKLVERFRQELEAGKTSAYSEEDTKKCFIEPLLSDVLGWDTRSRDEVTMEERVSRGRVDYGVKVDNKIRFFIEAKSIKADLDKAIPQAVKYCYNRKDVPFILLTDFERIMFFDATLKPDLRRAKKGLKISLKWDEYEEKFEELWQLSKQAVLEGALEKLFTQKPRDRITIDREILRDLEDWRESLAKKLYRDNTALFRTGNRDADAHFLKEVTQKILDRIIFIRFCEDRQLVHIRGLKPRFDERGENVGENTYTYILSGIFKEYEDVFNSDLFKRQGWETDLKP
;
A
#
# COMPACT_ATOMS: atom_id res chain seq x y z
N MET A 1 -15.67 -1.95 -19.85
CA MET A 1 -16.19 -0.72 -20.49
C MET A 1 -15.47 -0.59 -21.82
N ASP A 2 -16.19 -0.36 -22.92
CA ASP A 2 -15.56 0.00 -24.20
C ASP A 2 -15.12 1.47 -24.18
N LYS A 3 -13.96 1.77 -24.78
CA LYS A 3 -13.36 3.11 -24.72
C LYS A 3 -14.16 4.14 -25.52
N ALA A 4 -14.77 3.76 -26.64
CA ALA A 4 -15.61 4.67 -27.41
C ALA A 4 -16.92 4.98 -26.67
N ALA A 5 -17.54 3.97 -26.06
CA ALA A 5 -18.70 4.15 -25.19
C ALA A 5 -18.40 5.07 -23.99
N ALA A 6 -17.24 4.90 -23.34
CA ALA A 6 -16.81 5.76 -22.25
C ALA A 6 -16.65 7.23 -22.67
N LYS A 7 -16.10 7.48 -23.87
CA LYS A 7 -15.93 8.84 -24.40
C LYS A 7 -17.28 9.51 -24.67
N GLU A 8 -18.27 8.76 -25.17
CA GLU A 8 -19.63 9.25 -25.36
C GLU A 8 -20.34 9.54 -24.03
N ASN A 9 -20.18 8.66 -23.03
CA ASN A 9 -20.72 8.89 -21.69
C ASN A 9 -20.10 10.12 -21.03
N LEU A 10 -18.79 10.31 -21.18
CA LEU A 10 -18.10 11.50 -20.68
C LEU A 10 -18.67 12.77 -21.31
N LYS A 11 -18.87 12.78 -22.63
CA LYS A 11 -19.43 13.94 -23.35
C LYS A 11 -20.80 14.32 -22.81
N LYS A 12 -21.68 13.34 -22.56
CA LYS A 12 -23.00 13.58 -21.94
C LYS A 12 -22.88 14.16 -20.53
N LEU A 13 -21.94 13.64 -19.74
CA LEU A 13 -21.72 14.09 -18.37
C LEU A 13 -21.16 15.52 -18.32
N VAL A 14 -20.22 15.84 -19.20
CA VAL A 14 -19.65 17.20 -19.40
C VAL A 14 -20.73 18.17 -19.85
N GLU A 15 -21.58 17.78 -20.82
CA GLU A 15 -22.69 18.61 -21.29
C GLU A 15 -23.71 18.89 -20.17
N ARG A 16 -24.06 17.88 -19.37
CA ARG A 16 -24.92 18.07 -18.20
C ARG A 16 -24.31 19.07 -17.21
N PHE A 17 -23.02 18.96 -16.93
CA PHE A 17 -22.34 19.89 -16.04
C PHE A 17 -22.32 21.32 -16.58
N ARG A 18 -22.04 21.49 -17.89
CA ARG A 18 -22.10 22.77 -18.60
C ARG A 18 -23.46 23.44 -18.41
N GLN A 19 -24.55 22.71 -18.65
CA GLN A 19 -25.92 23.23 -18.50
C GLN A 19 -26.24 23.64 -17.05
N GLU A 20 -25.82 22.85 -16.08
CA GLU A 20 -26.01 23.16 -14.65
C GLU A 20 -25.18 24.39 -14.21
N LEU A 21 -23.99 24.56 -14.78
CA LEU A 21 -23.12 25.72 -14.57
C LEU A 21 -23.70 26.99 -15.17
N GLU A 22 -24.13 26.95 -16.44
CA GLU A 22 -24.76 28.08 -17.13
C GLU A 22 -26.09 28.50 -16.49
N ALA A 23 -26.84 27.54 -15.94
CA ALA A 23 -28.05 27.81 -15.18
C ALA A 23 -27.78 28.35 -13.76
N GLY A 24 -26.52 28.48 -13.34
CA GLY A 24 -26.12 28.99 -12.01
C GLY A 24 -26.42 28.03 -10.85
N LYS A 25 -26.79 26.78 -11.13
CA LYS A 25 -27.25 25.80 -10.13
C LYS A 25 -26.10 25.19 -9.33
N THR A 26 -24.88 25.18 -9.88
CA THR A 26 -23.69 24.55 -9.27
C THR A 26 -23.37 25.10 -7.87
N SER A 27 -23.72 26.36 -7.58
CA SER A 27 -23.54 26.99 -6.25
C SER A 27 -24.35 26.32 -5.13
N ALA A 28 -25.47 25.67 -5.48
CA ALA A 28 -26.36 24.98 -4.56
C ALA A 28 -25.95 23.52 -4.28
N TYR A 29 -25.05 22.94 -5.08
CA TYR A 29 -24.62 21.55 -4.90
C TYR A 29 -23.80 21.41 -3.61
N SER A 30 -24.25 20.50 -2.74
CA SER A 30 -23.45 20.00 -1.63
C SER A 30 -22.36 19.04 -2.12
N GLU A 31 -21.43 18.67 -1.24
CA GLU A 31 -20.43 17.65 -1.56
C GLU A 31 -21.07 16.31 -1.93
N GLU A 32 -22.18 15.95 -1.26
CA GLU A 32 -22.93 14.73 -1.54
C GLU A 32 -23.65 14.78 -2.89
N ASP A 33 -24.18 15.95 -3.27
CA ASP A 33 -24.79 16.15 -4.59
C ASP A 33 -23.74 16.06 -5.69
N THR A 34 -22.55 16.65 -5.48
CA THR A 34 -21.44 16.55 -6.42
C THR A 34 -21.00 15.10 -6.61
N LYS A 35 -20.91 14.34 -5.52
CA LYS A 35 -20.61 12.91 -5.54
C LYS A 35 -21.60 12.14 -6.41
N LYS A 36 -22.89 12.20 -6.07
CA LYS A 36 -23.95 11.43 -6.75
C LYS A 36 -24.21 11.86 -8.18
N CYS A 37 -24.19 13.16 -8.45
CA CYS A 37 -24.57 13.68 -9.77
C CYS A 37 -23.43 13.60 -10.79
N PHE A 38 -22.17 13.62 -10.35
CA PHE A 38 -21.03 13.78 -11.26
C PHE A 38 -19.88 12.80 -11.00
N ILE A 39 -19.44 12.60 -9.76
CA ILE A 39 -18.28 11.75 -9.47
C ILE A 39 -18.62 10.26 -9.61
N GLU A 40 -19.73 9.80 -9.06
CA GLU A 40 -20.17 8.41 -9.22
C GLU A 40 -20.44 8.04 -10.69
N PRO A 41 -21.14 8.86 -11.50
CA PRO A 41 -21.25 8.62 -12.94
C PRO A 41 -19.90 8.65 -13.67
N LEU A 42 -18.98 9.55 -13.30
CA LEU A 42 -17.63 9.54 -13.86
C LEU A 42 -16.91 8.21 -13.57
N LEU A 43 -17.02 7.70 -12.34
CA LEU A 43 -16.39 6.44 -11.97
C LEU A 43 -17.03 5.24 -12.68
N SER A 44 -18.35 5.16 -12.65
CA SER A 44 -19.10 4.00 -13.16
C SER A 44 -19.27 4.02 -14.67
N ASP A 45 -19.80 5.11 -15.23
CA ASP A 45 -20.21 5.20 -16.64
C ASP A 45 -19.06 5.59 -17.57
N VAL A 46 -17.99 6.19 -17.05
CA VAL A 46 -16.81 6.58 -17.85
C VAL A 46 -15.62 5.70 -17.52
N LEU A 47 -15.16 5.69 -16.27
CA LEU A 47 -13.91 4.99 -15.89
C LEU A 47 -14.10 3.48 -15.68
N GLY A 48 -15.33 3.00 -15.62
CA GLY A 48 -15.69 1.59 -15.56
C GLY A 48 -15.45 0.91 -14.21
N TRP A 49 -15.47 1.67 -13.13
CA TRP A 49 -15.42 1.17 -11.75
C TRP A 49 -16.83 0.93 -11.22
N ASP A 50 -17.09 -0.24 -10.65
CA ASP A 50 -18.38 -0.48 -10.00
C ASP A 50 -18.45 0.19 -8.62
N THR A 51 -19.11 1.34 -8.54
CA THR A 51 -19.30 2.11 -7.30
C THR A 51 -20.22 1.42 -6.28
N ARG A 52 -20.97 0.38 -6.69
CA ARG A 52 -21.84 -0.41 -5.81
C ARG A 52 -21.14 -1.65 -5.25
N SER A 53 -20.02 -2.06 -5.86
CA SER A 53 -19.20 -3.17 -5.39
C SER A 53 -18.14 -2.69 -4.40
N ARG A 54 -18.22 -3.16 -3.15
CA ARG A 54 -17.20 -2.87 -2.12
C ARG A 54 -15.83 -3.47 -2.43
N ASP A 55 -15.78 -4.43 -3.34
CA ASP A 55 -14.54 -5.07 -3.78
C ASP A 55 -13.78 -4.19 -4.80
N GLU A 56 -14.48 -3.25 -5.45
CA GLU A 56 -13.90 -2.31 -6.41
C GLU A 56 -13.85 -0.87 -5.89
N VAL A 57 -14.90 -0.42 -5.20
CA VAL A 57 -15.00 0.93 -4.65
C VAL A 57 -15.54 0.86 -3.23
N THR A 58 -14.71 1.21 -2.25
CA THR A 58 -15.16 1.35 -0.87
C THR A 58 -15.58 2.79 -0.58
N MET A 59 -16.81 2.97 -0.14
CA MET A 59 -17.31 4.23 0.42
C MET A 59 -16.85 4.39 1.88
N GLU A 60 -16.42 5.60 2.24
CA GLU A 60 -16.03 5.98 3.61
C GLU A 60 -15.01 5.04 4.29
N GLU A 61 -13.78 4.99 3.77
CA GLU A 61 -12.68 4.33 4.51
C GLU A 61 -12.43 5.08 5.84
N ARG A 62 -12.94 4.51 6.95
CA ARG A 62 -12.58 4.93 8.30
C ARG A 62 -11.13 4.55 8.58
N VAL A 63 -10.24 5.50 8.39
CA VAL A 63 -8.87 5.39 8.85
C VAL A 63 -8.76 6.09 10.19
N SER A 64 -7.92 5.56 11.06
CA SER A 64 -7.72 5.96 12.46
C SER A 64 -7.54 7.46 12.73
N ARG A 65 -7.33 8.31 11.71
CA ARG A 65 -7.19 9.78 11.81
C ARG A 65 -7.85 10.59 10.67
N GLY A 66 -8.80 10.05 9.91
CA GLY A 66 -9.56 10.79 8.89
C GLY A 66 -10.35 9.90 7.93
N ARG A 67 -11.29 10.48 7.18
CA ARG A 67 -12.09 9.79 6.15
C ARG A 67 -11.74 10.35 4.78
N VAL A 68 -11.59 9.46 3.81
CA VAL A 68 -11.68 9.75 2.37
C VAL A 68 -12.98 9.18 1.84
N ASP A 69 -13.49 9.79 0.79
CA ASP A 69 -14.82 9.47 0.28
C ASP A 69 -14.87 8.11 -0.41
N TYR A 70 -13.87 7.83 -1.24
CA TYR A 70 -13.77 6.54 -1.94
C TYR A 70 -12.36 5.97 -1.93
N GLY A 71 -12.27 4.65 -1.88
CA GLY A 71 -11.05 3.88 -2.17
C GLY A 71 -11.27 2.98 -3.37
N VAL A 72 -10.48 3.15 -4.43
CA VAL A 72 -10.55 2.33 -5.63
C VAL A 72 -9.60 1.14 -5.50
N LYS A 73 -10.12 -0.07 -5.71
CA LYS A 73 -9.45 -1.34 -5.44
C LYS A 73 -9.27 -2.19 -6.69
N VAL A 74 -8.14 -2.90 -6.72
CA VAL A 74 -7.85 -4.00 -7.64
C VAL A 74 -7.23 -5.12 -6.81
N ASP A 75 -7.72 -6.35 -6.96
CA ASP A 75 -7.26 -7.52 -6.21
C ASP A 75 -7.20 -7.28 -4.70
N ASN A 76 -8.27 -6.67 -4.16
CA ASN A 76 -8.42 -6.30 -2.75
C ASN A 76 -7.36 -5.30 -2.21
N LYS A 77 -6.60 -4.65 -3.09
CA LYS A 77 -5.64 -3.58 -2.74
C LYS A 77 -6.12 -2.25 -3.26
N ILE A 78 -6.09 -1.24 -2.39
CA ILE A 78 -6.43 0.13 -2.78
C ILE A 78 -5.31 0.68 -3.66
N ARG A 79 -5.66 1.09 -4.88
CA ARG A 79 -4.74 1.63 -5.88
C ARG A 79 -4.62 3.15 -5.74
N PHE A 80 -5.72 3.81 -5.44
CA PHE A 80 -5.77 5.23 -5.14
C PHE A 80 -7.02 5.58 -4.33
N PHE A 81 -6.94 6.69 -3.57
CA PHE A 81 -8.09 7.29 -2.92
C PHE A 81 -8.74 8.36 -3.78
N ILE A 82 -10.01 8.66 -3.49
CA ILE A 82 -10.73 9.79 -4.06
C ILE A 82 -11.27 10.63 -2.90
N GLU A 83 -10.89 11.90 -2.91
CA GLU A 83 -11.42 12.94 -2.04
C GLU A 83 -12.29 13.86 -2.89
N ALA A 84 -13.59 13.87 -2.61
CA ALA A 84 -14.54 14.72 -3.29
C ALA A 84 -14.76 16.01 -2.51
N LYS A 85 -15.08 17.09 -3.22
CA LYS A 85 -15.52 18.36 -2.64
C LYS A 85 -16.76 18.86 -3.36
N SER A 86 -17.49 19.78 -2.74
CA SER A 86 -18.55 20.52 -3.44
C SER A 86 -17.95 21.38 -4.56
N ILE A 87 -18.68 21.58 -5.66
CA ILE A 87 -18.23 22.39 -6.82
C ILE A 87 -17.75 23.81 -6.45
N LYS A 88 -18.30 24.43 -5.40
CA LYS A 88 -17.87 25.77 -4.94
C LYS A 88 -16.62 25.79 -4.05
N ALA A 89 -16.07 24.62 -3.71
CA ALA A 89 -14.94 24.54 -2.81
C ALA A 89 -13.66 24.99 -3.48
N ASP A 90 -12.78 25.63 -2.73
CA ASP A 90 -11.42 25.92 -3.18
C ASP A 90 -10.56 24.67 -3.06
N LEU A 91 -10.45 23.91 -4.16
CA LEU A 91 -9.65 22.69 -4.19
C LEU A 91 -8.19 22.92 -3.81
N ASP A 92 -7.61 24.07 -4.15
CA ASP A 92 -6.20 24.36 -3.86
C ASP A 92 -5.93 24.37 -2.35
N LYS A 93 -6.92 24.76 -1.53
CA LYS A 93 -6.85 24.67 -0.05
C LYS A 93 -7.00 23.25 0.50
N ALA A 94 -7.65 22.36 -0.24
CA ALA A 94 -7.84 20.97 0.17
C ALA A 94 -6.61 20.08 -0.13
N ILE A 95 -5.75 20.48 -1.08
CA ILE A 95 -4.56 19.70 -1.50
C ILE A 95 -3.69 19.25 -0.32
N PRO A 96 -3.24 20.13 0.60
CA PRO A 96 -2.30 19.72 1.64
C PRO A 96 -2.88 18.67 2.59
N GLN A 97 -4.20 18.74 2.88
CA GLN A 97 -4.89 17.77 3.71
C GLN A 97 -5.00 16.42 3.00
N ALA A 98 -5.51 16.42 1.76
CA ALA A 98 -5.71 15.21 0.97
C ALA A 98 -4.39 14.46 0.74
N VAL A 99 -3.35 15.15 0.26
CA VAL A 99 -2.03 14.54 -0.01
C VAL A 99 -1.39 14.04 1.28
N LYS A 100 -1.45 14.81 2.39
CA LYS A 100 -0.91 14.38 3.68
C LYS A 100 -1.64 13.15 4.22
N TYR A 101 -2.95 13.09 4.07
CA TYR A 101 -3.75 11.95 4.48
C TYR A 101 -3.30 10.68 3.73
N CYS A 102 -3.22 10.75 2.40
CA CYS A 102 -2.78 9.62 1.58
C CYS A 102 -1.32 9.23 1.88
N TYR A 103 -0.40 10.19 2.04
CA TYR A 103 0.99 9.91 2.38
C TYR A 103 1.16 9.13 3.70
N ASN A 104 0.27 9.37 4.68
CA ASN A 104 0.30 8.62 5.94
C ASN A 104 -0.16 7.16 5.77
N ARG A 105 -0.89 6.85 4.69
CA ARG A 105 -1.28 5.50 4.25
C ARG A 105 -0.22 4.97 3.29
N LYS A 106 0.87 4.45 3.83
CA LYS A 106 2.03 3.94 3.06
C LYS A 106 1.68 2.89 1.99
N ASP A 107 0.53 2.24 2.13
CA ASP A 107 0.00 1.22 1.23
C ASP A 107 -0.72 1.80 -0.01
N VAL A 108 -1.08 3.08 0.00
CA VAL A 108 -1.85 3.73 -1.08
C VAL A 108 -1.01 4.82 -1.75
N PRO A 109 -0.58 4.63 -3.01
CA PRO A 109 0.40 5.50 -3.64
C PRO A 109 -0.18 6.80 -4.23
N PHE A 110 -1.49 6.87 -4.49
CA PHE A 110 -2.09 8.00 -5.20
C PHE A 110 -3.39 8.49 -4.57
N ILE A 111 -3.70 9.76 -4.82
CA ILE A 111 -4.97 10.37 -4.46
C ILE A 111 -5.51 11.24 -5.59
N LEU A 112 -6.80 11.09 -5.87
CA LEU A 112 -7.60 11.94 -6.73
C LEU A 112 -8.36 12.93 -5.86
N LEU A 113 -8.11 14.23 -6.04
CA LEU A 113 -8.90 15.30 -5.44
C LEU A 113 -9.76 15.93 -6.54
N THR A 114 -11.08 15.98 -6.33
CA THR A 114 -11.99 16.50 -7.36
C THR A 114 -13.30 17.06 -6.81
N ASP A 115 -13.84 18.05 -7.50
CA ASP A 115 -15.19 18.59 -7.36
C ASP A 115 -15.97 18.45 -8.68
N PHE A 116 -15.52 17.56 -9.56
CA PHE A 116 -15.86 17.43 -10.97
C PHE A 116 -15.49 18.62 -11.88
N GLU A 117 -15.56 19.87 -11.42
CA GLU A 117 -15.08 21.02 -12.19
C GLU A 117 -13.59 20.89 -12.52
N ARG A 118 -12.82 20.35 -11.57
CA ARG A 118 -11.42 20.02 -11.74
C ARG A 118 -11.10 18.64 -11.17
N ILE A 119 -10.21 17.94 -11.85
CA ILE A 119 -9.58 16.71 -11.42
C ILE A 119 -8.10 16.99 -11.16
N MET A 120 -7.63 16.62 -9.97
CA MET A 120 -6.22 16.69 -9.61
C MET A 120 -5.76 15.34 -9.06
N PHE A 121 -4.91 14.65 -9.81
CA PHE A 121 -4.38 13.34 -9.42
C PHE A 121 -2.93 13.47 -8.96
N PHE A 122 -2.63 12.99 -7.75
CA PHE A 122 -1.33 13.16 -7.10
C PHE A 122 -0.65 11.82 -6.83
N ASP A 123 0.65 11.77 -7.08
CA ASP A 123 1.58 10.83 -6.49
C ASP A 123 1.84 11.20 -5.03
N ALA A 124 1.19 10.48 -4.12
CA ALA A 124 1.27 10.68 -2.69
C ALA A 124 2.42 9.92 -2.03
N THR A 125 3.33 9.30 -2.79
CA THR A 125 4.56 8.71 -2.23
C THR A 125 5.59 9.76 -1.84
N LEU A 126 5.44 10.98 -2.36
CA LEU A 126 6.31 12.10 -2.03
C LEU A 126 5.91 12.72 -0.69
N LYS A 127 6.89 12.95 0.18
CA LYS A 127 6.68 13.69 1.42
C LYS A 127 6.00 15.04 1.13
N PRO A 128 4.82 15.33 1.72
CA PRO A 128 4.10 16.58 1.54
C PRO A 128 4.95 17.78 1.94
N ASP A 129 4.84 18.85 1.15
CA ASP A 129 5.54 20.12 1.38
C ASP A 129 4.54 21.25 1.27
N LEU A 130 4.27 21.96 2.37
CA LEU A 130 3.30 23.06 2.41
C LEU A 130 3.71 24.23 1.51
N ARG A 131 5.02 24.43 1.28
CA ARG A 131 5.51 25.48 0.37
C ARG A 131 5.33 25.08 -1.10
N ARG A 132 5.19 23.79 -1.37
CA ARG A 132 5.00 23.22 -2.71
C ARG A 132 3.81 22.26 -2.69
N ALA A 133 2.62 22.78 -2.38
CA ALA A 133 1.41 21.97 -2.22
C ALA A 133 1.12 21.07 -3.44
N LYS A 134 1.44 21.54 -4.65
CA LYS A 134 1.26 20.77 -5.91
C LYS A 134 2.39 19.77 -6.22
N LYS A 135 3.32 19.54 -5.30
CA LYS A 135 4.37 18.53 -5.46
C LYS A 135 3.74 17.15 -5.62
N GLY A 136 4.09 16.45 -6.70
CA GLY A 136 3.54 15.14 -7.03
C GLY A 136 2.26 15.18 -7.88
N LEU A 137 1.76 16.34 -8.28
CA LEU A 137 0.64 16.45 -9.23
C LEU A 137 1.01 15.80 -10.58
N LYS A 138 0.13 14.93 -11.09
CA LYS A 138 0.33 14.14 -12.32
C LYS A 138 -0.67 14.45 -13.40
N ILE A 139 -1.93 14.55 -13.02
CA ILE A 139 -3.02 14.91 -13.91
C ILE A 139 -3.72 16.11 -13.29
N SER A 140 -3.95 17.13 -14.09
CA SER A 140 -4.71 18.32 -13.70
C SER A 140 -5.56 18.74 -14.88
N LEU A 141 -6.86 18.47 -14.81
CA LEU A 141 -7.79 18.72 -15.88
C LEU A 141 -8.96 19.52 -15.34
N LYS A 142 -9.44 20.49 -16.11
CA LYS A 142 -10.75 21.09 -15.92
C LYS A 142 -11.81 20.38 -16.75
N TRP A 143 -13.07 20.53 -16.36
CA TRP A 143 -14.22 19.87 -17.00
C TRP A 143 -14.31 20.13 -18.51
N ASP A 144 -13.92 21.31 -18.97
CA ASP A 144 -13.90 21.72 -20.38
C ASP A 144 -12.74 21.11 -21.16
N GLU A 145 -11.74 20.55 -20.48
CA GLU A 145 -10.60 19.83 -21.06
C GLU A 145 -10.82 18.31 -21.10
N TYR A 146 -11.84 17.76 -20.42
CA TYR A 146 -12.01 16.31 -20.26
C TYR A 146 -12.19 15.57 -21.59
N GLU A 147 -12.90 16.17 -22.55
CA GLU A 147 -13.14 15.56 -23.86
C GLU A 147 -11.87 15.56 -24.74
N GLU A 148 -11.12 16.67 -24.72
CA GLU A 148 -9.89 16.85 -25.50
C GLU A 148 -8.77 15.97 -24.92
N LYS A 149 -8.60 15.99 -23.60
CA LYS A 149 -7.56 15.25 -22.87
C LYS A 149 -8.09 13.94 -22.29
N PHE A 150 -9.04 13.32 -22.99
CA PHE A 150 -9.65 12.05 -22.56
C PHE A 150 -8.62 10.97 -22.26
N GLU A 151 -7.53 10.91 -23.03
CA GLU A 151 -6.46 9.94 -22.85
C GLU A 151 -5.74 10.08 -21.49
N GLU A 152 -5.61 11.29 -20.95
CA GLU A 152 -5.06 11.51 -19.61
C GLU A 152 -6.03 11.02 -18.54
N LEU A 153 -7.32 11.36 -18.66
CA LEU A 153 -8.38 10.91 -17.76
C LEU A 153 -8.54 9.38 -17.79
N TRP A 154 -8.43 8.77 -18.96
CA TRP A 154 -8.56 7.34 -19.18
C TRP A 154 -7.48 6.52 -18.46
N GLN A 155 -6.34 7.12 -18.10
CA GLN A 155 -5.32 6.43 -17.28
C GLN A 155 -5.85 6.00 -15.91
N LEU A 156 -6.93 6.63 -15.43
CA LEU A 156 -7.62 6.30 -14.18
C LEU A 156 -8.73 5.24 -14.36
N SER A 157 -8.99 4.79 -15.59
CA SER A 157 -10.00 3.77 -15.88
C SER A 157 -9.59 2.41 -15.32
N LYS A 158 -10.57 1.58 -14.98
CA LYS A 158 -10.34 0.21 -14.51
C LYS A 158 -9.41 -0.57 -15.44
N GLN A 159 -9.66 -0.48 -16.74
CA GLN A 159 -8.84 -1.16 -17.74
C GLN A 159 -7.40 -0.66 -17.73
N ALA A 160 -7.17 0.65 -17.79
CA ALA A 160 -5.83 1.20 -17.81
C ALA A 160 -5.06 0.91 -16.52
N VAL A 161 -5.75 0.94 -15.37
CA VAL A 161 -5.15 0.60 -14.06
C VAL A 161 -4.75 -0.88 -13.99
N LEU A 162 -5.56 -1.80 -14.53
CA LEU A 162 -5.21 -3.22 -14.64
C LEU A 162 -4.00 -3.45 -15.57
N GLU A 163 -3.87 -2.64 -16.61
CA GLU A 163 -2.74 -2.65 -17.56
C GLU A 163 -1.48 -1.90 -17.04
N GLY A 164 -1.52 -1.39 -15.81
CA GLY A 164 -0.38 -0.75 -15.15
C GLY A 164 -0.14 0.72 -15.54
N ALA A 165 -1.19 1.48 -15.86
CA ALA A 165 -1.07 2.89 -16.18
C ALA A 165 -0.54 3.74 -15.01
N LEU A 166 -0.94 3.41 -13.77
CA LEU A 166 -0.53 4.16 -12.58
C LEU A 166 0.98 4.08 -12.32
N GLU A 167 1.61 2.95 -12.67
CA GLU A 167 3.05 2.73 -12.52
C GLU A 167 3.87 3.77 -13.29
N LYS A 168 3.34 4.27 -14.41
CA LYS A 168 3.95 5.30 -15.24
C LYS A 168 3.80 6.70 -14.65
N LEU A 169 2.83 6.89 -13.75
CA LEU A 169 2.51 8.20 -13.16
C LEU A 169 3.37 8.54 -11.95
N PHE A 170 4.08 7.60 -11.34
CA PHE A 170 4.94 7.91 -10.20
C PHE A 170 6.07 8.91 -10.57
N THR A 171 6.41 9.78 -9.63
CA THR A 171 7.47 10.79 -9.77
C THR A 171 8.84 10.18 -9.64
N GLN A 172 8.97 9.23 -8.72
CA GLN A 172 10.22 8.51 -8.49
C GLN A 172 10.27 7.27 -9.36
N LYS A 173 11.42 7.07 -10.01
CA LYS A 173 11.70 5.83 -10.76
C LYS A 173 11.68 4.66 -9.77
N PRO A 174 11.40 3.43 -10.24
CA PRO A 174 11.40 2.25 -9.37
C PRO A 174 12.66 2.15 -8.50
N ARG A 175 13.84 2.46 -9.08
CA ARG A 175 15.14 2.47 -8.37
C ARG A 175 15.25 3.46 -7.22
N ASP A 176 14.50 4.56 -7.24
CA ASP A 176 14.55 5.56 -6.18
C ASP A 176 13.58 5.22 -5.04
N ARG A 177 12.52 4.45 -5.31
CA ARG A 177 11.64 3.88 -4.27
C ARG A 177 12.33 2.78 -3.44
N ILE A 178 13.36 2.14 -4.02
CA ILE A 178 14.29 1.23 -3.34
C ILE A 178 15.06 1.95 -2.22
N THR A 179 15.01 3.29 -2.08
CA THR A 179 15.61 3.93 -0.89
C THR A 179 14.94 3.55 0.42
N ILE A 180 13.63 3.24 0.43
CA ILE A 180 12.96 2.60 1.58
C ILE A 180 13.50 1.18 1.78
N ASP A 181 13.81 0.48 0.68
CA ASP A 181 14.50 -0.82 0.77
C ASP A 181 15.93 -0.68 1.29
N ARG A 182 16.66 0.43 1.08
CA ARG A 182 18.03 0.57 1.61
C ARG A 182 18.08 0.65 3.13
N GLU A 183 17.12 1.33 3.75
CA GLU A 183 17.02 1.37 5.22
C GLU A 183 16.63 0.00 5.76
N ILE A 184 15.66 -0.68 5.14
CA ILE A 184 15.28 -2.05 5.50
C ILE A 184 16.43 -3.03 5.25
N LEU A 185 17.15 -2.91 4.14
CA LEU A 185 18.31 -3.74 3.82
C LEU A 185 19.42 -3.51 4.83
N ARG A 186 19.65 -2.27 5.24
CA ARG A 186 20.60 -1.94 6.31
C ARG A 186 20.17 -2.55 7.64
N ASP A 187 18.90 -2.41 8.01
CA ASP A 187 18.35 -3.04 9.21
C ASP A 187 18.49 -4.57 9.16
N LEU A 188 18.25 -5.20 8.01
CA LEU A 188 18.45 -6.64 7.79
C LEU A 188 19.92 -7.05 7.90
N GLU A 189 20.84 -6.24 7.38
CA GLU A 189 22.27 -6.45 7.52
C GLU A 189 22.71 -6.37 8.99
N ASP A 190 22.23 -5.35 9.72
CA ASP A 190 22.50 -5.14 11.14
C ASP A 190 21.91 -6.29 11.98
N TRP A 191 20.69 -6.74 11.68
CA TRP A 191 20.05 -7.88 12.35
C TRP A 191 20.79 -9.18 12.06
N ARG A 192 21.25 -9.40 10.83
CA ARG A 192 22.04 -10.58 10.45
C ARG A 192 23.36 -10.62 11.20
N GLU A 193 24.07 -9.50 11.29
CA GLU A 193 25.32 -9.43 12.03
C GLU A 193 25.10 -9.68 13.53
N SER A 194 24.10 -9.02 14.12
CA SER A 194 23.74 -9.18 15.53
C SER A 194 23.35 -10.61 15.87
N LEU A 195 22.49 -11.23 15.04
CA LEU A 195 22.06 -12.61 15.22
C LEU A 195 23.22 -13.60 15.08
N ALA A 196 24.07 -13.45 14.05
CA ALA A 196 25.23 -14.32 13.85
C ALA A 196 26.21 -14.25 15.03
N LYS A 197 26.49 -13.04 15.54
CA LYS A 197 27.34 -12.86 16.73
C LYS A 197 26.75 -13.54 17.96
N LYS A 198 25.44 -13.39 18.18
CA LYS A 198 24.75 -14.03 19.32
C LYS A 198 24.79 -15.56 19.19
N LEU A 199 24.43 -16.07 18.01
CA LEU A 199 24.47 -17.50 17.69
C LEU A 199 25.83 -18.12 17.96
N TYR A 200 26.89 -17.51 17.40
CA TYR A 200 28.25 -18.01 17.58
C TYR A 200 28.69 -18.01 19.05
N ARG A 201 28.40 -16.93 19.79
CA ARG A 201 28.77 -16.79 21.19
C ARG A 201 28.07 -17.82 22.09
N ASP A 202 26.76 -17.98 21.90
CA ASP A 202 25.93 -18.78 22.79
C ASP A 202 25.99 -20.29 22.42
N ASN A 203 26.49 -20.62 21.22
CA ASN A 203 26.56 -21.98 20.67
C ASN A 203 27.94 -22.35 20.12
N THR A 204 29.01 -21.95 20.82
CA THR A 204 30.40 -22.17 20.36
C THR A 204 30.72 -23.63 20.00
N ALA A 205 30.11 -24.61 20.66
CA ALA A 205 30.31 -26.03 20.35
C ALA A 205 29.82 -26.43 18.95
N LEU A 206 28.78 -25.76 18.43
CA LEU A 206 28.23 -26.00 17.09
C LEU A 206 29.04 -25.35 15.98
N PHE A 207 29.73 -24.24 16.30
CA PHE A 207 30.42 -23.40 15.31
C PHE A 207 31.94 -23.35 15.51
N ARG A 208 32.51 -24.27 16.28
CA ARG A 208 33.97 -24.43 16.45
C ARG A 208 34.35 -25.91 16.36
N THR A 209 34.05 -26.51 15.22
CA THR A 209 34.38 -27.92 14.94
C THR A 209 35.86 -28.13 14.60
N GLY A 210 36.60 -27.03 14.38
CA GLY A 210 38.03 -27.03 14.06
C GLY A 210 38.33 -26.69 12.61
N ASN A 211 37.32 -26.70 11.74
CA ASN A 211 37.40 -26.20 10.37
C ASN A 211 36.71 -24.83 10.26
N ARG A 212 37.51 -23.77 10.29
CA ARG A 212 37.01 -22.38 10.34
C ARG A 212 36.12 -22.01 9.15
N ASP A 213 36.44 -22.50 7.95
CA ASP A 213 35.67 -22.15 6.75
C ASP A 213 34.31 -22.83 6.77
N ALA A 214 34.27 -24.13 7.11
CA ALA A 214 33.03 -24.87 7.26
C ALA A 214 32.14 -24.29 8.39
N ASP A 215 32.74 -23.95 9.53
CA ASP A 215 32.06 -23.33 10.67
C ASP A 215 31.42 -21.98 10.28
N ALA A 216 32.16 -21.14 9.54
CA ALA A 216 31.67 -19.84 9.08
C ALA A 216 30.54 -19.98 8.04
N HIS A 217 30.66 -20.90 7.10
CA HIS A 217 29.61 -21.21 6.13
C HIS A 217 28.33 -21.70 6.82
N PHE A 218 28.47 -22.58 7.80
CA PHE A 218 27.35 -23.13 8.54
C PHE A 218 26.65 -22.06 9.40
N LEU A 219 27.41 -21.22 10.11
CA LEU A 219 26.85 -20.08 10.85
C LEU A 219 26.04 -19.16 9.95
N LYS A 220 26.55 -18.87 8.75
CA LYS A 220 25.86 -18.05 7.76
C LYS A 220 24.55 -18.69 7.31
N GLU A 221 24.54 -19.98 7.03
CA GLU A 221 23.34 -20.72 6.62
C GLU A 221 22.27 -20.70 7.71
N VAL A 222 22.62 -21.04 8.94
CA VAL A 222 21.71 -21.04 10.09
C VAL A 222 21.12 -19.64 10.30
N THR A 223 21.98 -18.61 10.31
CA THR A 223 21.55 -17.21 10.50
C THR A 223 20.58 -16.79 9.40
N GLN A 224 20.89 -17.09 8.14
CA GLN A 224 20.06 -16.72 6.99
C GLN A 224 18.70 -17.41 7.05
N LYS A 225 18.67 -18.73 7.33
CA LYS A 225 17.43 -19.51 7.36
C LYS A 225 16.46 -19.03 8.45
N ILE A 226 16.98 -18.61 9.61
CA ILE A 226 16.16 -18.03 10.68
C ILE A 226 15.56 -16.68 10.25
N LEU A 227 16.37 -15.80 9.65
CA LEU A 227 15.89 -14.51 9.15
C LEU A 227 14.84 -14.68 8.04
N ASP A 228 15.08 -15.56 7.08
CA ASP A 228 14.16 -15.83 5.97
C ASP A 228 12.80 -16.30 6.48
N ARG A 229 12.77 -17.16 7.50
CA ARG A 229 11.52 -17.60 8.16
C ARG A 229 10.79 -16.44 8.84
N ILE A 230 11.49 -15.57 9.55
CA ILE A 230 10.89 -14.39 10.20
C ILE A 230 10.32 -13.42 9.15
N ILE A 231 11.06 -13.17 8.07
CA ILE A 231 10.62 -12.33 6.95
C ILE A 231 9.36 -12.92 6.30
N PHE A 232 9.34 -14.23 6.08
CA PHE A 232 8.17 -14.91 5.51
C PHE A 232 6.93 -14.82 6.42
N ILE A 233 7.11 -15.00 7.72
CA ILE A 233 6.03 -14.84 8.71
C ILE A 233 5.46 -13.41 8.65
N ARG A 234 6.34 -12.40 8.64
CA ARG A 234 5.92 -10.99 8.52
C ARG A 234 5.17 -10.72 7.23
N PHE A 235 5.65 -11.27 6.11
CA PHE A 235 4.95 -11.18 4.83
C PHE A 235 3.54 -11.79 4.90
N CYS A 236 3.38 -12.94 5.56
CA CYS A 236 2.07 -13.57 5.72
C CYS A 236 1.13 -12.76 6.62
N GLU A 237 1.66 -12.17 7.70
CA GLU A 237 0.90 -11.28 8.60
C GLU A 237 0.37 -10.04 7.87
N ASP A 238 1.25 -9.34 7.12
CA ASP A 238 0.91 -8.12 6.41
C ASP A 238 -0.13 -8.35 5.30
N ARG A 239 -0.14 -9.56 4.72
CA ARG A 239 -1.06 -9.98 3.67
C ARG A 239 -2.29 -10.74 4.19
N GLN A 240 -2.41 -10.93 5.50
CA GLN A 240 -3.48 -11.70 6.14
C GLN A 240 -3.67 -13.10 5.51
N LEU A 241 -2.57 -13.75 5.09
CA LEU A 241 -2.61 -15.05 4.41
C LEU A 241 -2.93 -16.20 5.36
N VAL A 242 -2.79 -15.97 6.66
CA VAL A 242 -3.00 -16.97 7.70
C VAL A 242 -3.78 -16.37 8.88
N HIS A 243 -4.71 -17.14 9.43
CA HIS A 243 -5.38 -16.83 10.69
C HIS A 243 -4.56 -17.34 11.90
N ILE A 244 -3.25 -17.19 11.84
CA ILE A 244 -2.35 -17.50 12.95
C ILE A 244 -2.12 -16.23 13.74
N ARG A 245 -2.04 -16.34 15.06
CA ARG A 245 -1.71 -15.22 15.94
C ARG A 245 -0.32 -14.67 15.60
N GLY A 246 -0.23 -13.38 15.26
CA GLY A 246 1.01 -12.75 14.81
C GLY A 246 2.12 -12.63 15.86
N LEU A 247 3.34 -12.34 15.40
CA LEU A 247 4.58 -12.25 16.17
C LEU A 247 4.50 -11.19 17.27
N LYS A 248 3.93 -10.01 16.98
CA LYS A 248 3.91 -8.88 17.93
C LYS A 248 3.10 -9.19 19.21
N PRO A 249 1.83 -9.63 19.14
CA PRO A 249 1.08 -10.03 20.34
C PRO A 249 1.76 -11.15 21.15
N ARG A 250 2.40 -12.11 20.47
CA ARG A 250 3.16 -13.19 21.13
C ARG A 250 4.42 -12.69 21.82
N PHE A 251 5.08 -11.69 21.24
CA PHE A 251 6.27 -11.07 21.79
C PHE A 251 5.91 -10.12 22.95
N ASP A 252 4.79 -9.41 22.88
CA ASP A 252 4.40 -8.46 23.92
C ASP A 252 3.91 -9.16 25.21
N GLU A 253 3.39 -10.39 25.10
CA GLU A 253 2.95 -11.21 26.25
C GLU A 253 4.07 -11.97 26.96
N ARG A 254 5.32 -11.86 26.49
CA ARG A 254 6.46 -12.41 27.22
C ARG A 254 6.63 -11.57 28.50
N GLY A 255 6.14 -12.07 29.64
CA GLY A 255 6.43 -11.45 30.93
C GLY A 255 7.94 -11.40 31.22
N GLU A 256 8.33 -10.68 32.27
CA GLU A 256 9.74 -10.43 32.66
C GLU A 256 10.59 -11.71 32.86
N ASN A 257 9.98 -12.89 33.01
CA ASN A 257 10.66 -14.17 33.27
C ASN A 257 11.11 -14.96 32.02
N VAL A 258 10.98 -14.44 30.79
CA VAL A 258 11.29 -15.17 29.54
C VAL A 258 12.53 -14.61 28.82
N GLY A 259 13.50 -14.08 29.57
CA GLY A 259 14.80 -13.69 29.02
C GLY A 259 15.56 -14.86 28.39
N GLU A 260 15.31 -16.09 28.85
CA GLU A 260 16.06 -17.30 28.47
C GLU A 260 15.30 -18.26 27.53
N ASN A 261 14.08 -17.97 27.06
CA ASN A 261 13.33 -18.93 26.24
C ASN A 261 12.65 -18.35 24.99
N THR A 262 12.98 -17.11 24.62
CA THR A 262 12.45 -16.46 23.39
C THR A 262 12.84 -17.26 22.15
N TYR A 263 14.04 -17.84 22.15
CA TYR A 263 14.56 -18.63 21.03
C TYR A 263 13.79 -19.94 20.84
N THR A 264 13.63 -20.72 21.91
CA THR A 264 12.83 -21.96 21.95
C THR A 264 11.38 -21.70 21.55
N TYR A 265 10.79 -20.61 22.05
CA TYR A 265 9.40 -20.24 21.80
C TYR A 265 9.12 -19.89 20.34
N ILE A 266 10.02 -19.13 19.68
CA ILE A 266 9.87 -18.75 18.27
C ILE A 266 10.23 -19.93 17.35
N LEU A 267 11.35 -20.61 17.59
CA LEU A 267 11.84 -21.66 16.70
C LEU A 267 11.03 -22.95 16.77
N SER A 268 10.60 -23.39 17.96
CA SER A 268 9.91 -24.69 18.09
C SER A 268 8.38 -24.60 18.02
N GLY A 269 7.81 -23.44 18.38
CA GLY A 269 6.37 -23.21 18.31
C GLY A 269 5.94 -22.62 16.98
N ILE A 270 6.36 -21.38 16.72
CA ILE A 270 5.84 -20.59 15.58
C ILE A 270 6.27 -21.19 14.24
N PHE A 271 7.52 -21.62 14.10
CA PHE A 271 7.97 -22.21 12.83
C PHE A 271 7.26 -23.52 12.52
N LYS A 272 6.93 -24.31 13.55
CA LYS A 272 6.15 -25.53 13.38
C LYS A 272 4.72 -25.22 12.92
N GLU A 273 4.06 -24.22 13.50
CA GLU A 273 2.73 -23.80 13.02
C GLU A 273 2.76 -23.39 11.54
N TYR A 274 3.83 -22.73 11.10
CA TYR A 274 4.03 -22.38 9.69
C TYR A 274 4.43 -23.58 8.81
N GLU A 275 5.17 -24.55 9.34
CA GLU A 275 5.42 -25.84 8.67
C GLU A 275 4.12 -26.60 8.43
N ASP A 276 3.25 -26.69 9.44
CA ASP A 276 1.95 -27.40 9.36
C ASP A 276 1.02 -26.75 8.33
N VAL A 277 1.05 -25.42 8.19
CA VAL A 277 0.17 -24.68 7.26
C VAL A 277 0.72 -24.62 5.84
N PHE A 278 2.01 -24.39 5.65
CA PHE A 278 2.59 -24.16 4.32
C PHE A 278 3.35 -25.35 3.76
N ASN A 279 3.77 -26.29 4.60
CA ASN A 279 4.56 -27.48 4.24
C ASN A 279 5.73 -27.18 3.29
N SER A 280 6.41 -26.05 3.49
CA SER A 280 7.48 -25.58 2.61
C SER A 280 8.86 -26.02 3.13
N ASP A 281 9.80 -26.21 2.22
CA ASP A 281 11.20 -26.55 2.55
C ASP A 281 11.86 -25.50 3.47
N LEU A 282 11.32 -24.27 3.48
CA LEU A 282 11.78 -23.21 4.36
C LEU A 282 11.52 -23.55 5.83
N PHE A 283 10.36 -24.09 6.18
CA PHE A 283 9.97 -24.38 7.57
C PHE A 283 10.29 -25.80 8.02
N LYS A 284 10.68 -26.69 7.10
CA LYS A 284 11.11 -28.05 7.46
C LYS A 284 12.14 -28.04 8.59
N ARG A 285 11.88 -28.83 9.62
CA ARG A 285 12.77 -28.95 10.78
C ARG A 285 14.20 -29.33 10.36
N GLN A 286 15.17 -28.60 10.90
CA GLN A 286 16.60 -28.86 10.64
C GLN A 286 17.27 -29.51 11.85
N GLY A 287 18.30 -30.34 11.60
CA GLY A 287 19.03 -31.04 12.66
C GLY A 287 19.67 -30.11 13.68
N TRP A 288 20.12 -28.93 13.25
CA TRP A 288 20.74 -27.94 14.14
C TRP A 288 19.76 -27.24 15.08
N GLU A 289 18.46 -27.29 14.82
CA GLU A 289 17.47 -26.60 15.63
C GLU A 289 17.35 -27.20 17.04
N THR A 290 17.70 -28.47 17.22
CA THR A 290 17.71 -29.12 18.54
C THR A 290 18.91 -28.76 19.40
N ASP A 291 19.99 -28.34 18.74
CA ASP A 291 21.28 -28.15 19.39
C ASP A 291 21.54 -26.67 19.72
N LEU A 292 20.72 -25.76 19.19
CA LEU A 292 20.77 -24.34 19.51
C LEU A 292 20.25 -24.08 20.92
N LYS A 293 21.14 -23.55 21.76
CA LYS A 293 20.83 -23.03 23.08
C LYS A 293 20.12 -21.68 22.99
N PRO A 294 19.20 -21.38 23.93
CA PRO A 294 18.40 -20.15 23.91
C PRO A 294 19.18 -18.83 24.06
#